data_AF-A0A497NWB7-F1
#
_entry.id   AF-A0A497NWB7-F1
#
_cell.length_a   1.000
_cell.length_b   1.000
_cell.length_c   1.000
_cell.angle_alpha   90.00
_cell.angle_beta   90.00
_cell.angle_gamma   90.00
#
_symmetry.space_group_name_H-M   'P 1'
#
loop_
_entity.id
_entity.type
_entity.pdbx_description
1 polymer ?
#
loop_
_entity_poly.entity_id
_entity_poly.type
_entity_poly.pdbx_seq_one_letter_code
_entity_poly.pdbx_strand_id
1 'polypeptide(L)'
;MPAPPFTLPNAPSYLTTPTYDGSGQVVHPDILRFDVEGILPKPYKYIMGITPYPGGNDVYENPMILFSSDGKIWEEGPAEPYNPIDPYPGSGKHNADPNLIYFNGEFWYYWYYREIGVTSYYKLKKSPNGYQFGDLVKAFYRKDDVYQPPHAEILYDPLDKKFKTWWFGSTIRYSESKDGLNWTPWISRPFPMPPGVSSLYHCSVIRLSNGKYWMFQDSEQNQGKWFLDSDNGLDWNPYYDQKVLSPSSAGWDNGTIYKSDQIVENGKIKCWYSACNTSLNWHLGLTEAEVPGLPKDVYSLNIIKKPPAPPTAPEVTDLTWLTGTTLSVIILAEFLRKLHREHKRKT
;
A
#
# COMPACT_ATOMS: atom_id res chain seq x y z
N MET A 1 -19.40 -14.47 18.02
CA MET A 1 -18.47 -13.39 17.62
C MET A 1 -19.28 -12.12 17.48
N PRO A 2 -18.74 -10.93 17.76
CA PRO A 2 -19.52 -9.69 17.61
C PRO A 2 -19.80 -9.36 16.13
N ALA A 3 -20.88 -8.64 15.88
CA ALA A 3 -21.15 -8.01 14.59
C ALA A 3 -20.20 -6.82 14.36
N PRO A 4 -19.76 -6.58 13.12
CA PRO A 4 -18.92 -5.44 12.81
C PRO A 4 -19.66 -4.13 13.12
N PRO A 5 -18.93 -3.04 13.43
CA PRO A 5 -19.54 -1.76 13.77
C PRO A 5 -20.27 -1.10 12.60
N PHE A 6 -20.09 -1.59 11.37
CA PHE A 6 -20.72 -1.11 10.15
C PHE A 6 -20.84 -2.24 9.13
N THR A 7 -21.66 -2.01 8.10
CA THR A 7 -21.66 -2.77 6.84
C THR A 7 -21.55 -1.80 5.67
N LEU A 8 -21.01 -2.28 4.55
CA LEU A 8 -20.86 -1.54 3.31
C LEU A 8 -21.88 -2.07 2.30
N PRO A 9 -22.63 -1.19 1.60
CA PRO A 9 -23.38 -1.62 0.43
C PRO A 9 -22.44 -1.92 -0.74
N ASN A 10 -22.86 -2.76 -1.66
CA ASN A 10 -22.19 -2.88 -2.96
C ASN A 10 -22.28 -1.54 -3.71
N ALA A 11 -21.22 -1.15 -4.42
CA ALA A 11 -21.23 0.00 -5.29
C ALA A 11 -22.18 -0.26 -6.47
N PRO A 12 -23.05 0.71 -6.83
CA PRO A 12 -24.07 0.51 -7.85
C PRO A 12 -23.48 0.29 -9.25
N SER A 13 -22.25 0.73 -9.49
CA SER A 13 -21.48 0.51 -10.71
C SER A 13 -20.00 0.41 -10.38
N TYR A 14 -19.24 -0.24 -11.25
CA TYR A 14 -17.78 -0.17 -11.19
C TYR A 14 -17.25 1.21 -11.58
N LEU A 15 -16.01 1.49 -11.18
CA LEU A 15 -15.21 2.65 -11.58
C LEU A 15 -14.53 2.37 -12.92
N THR A 16 -14.53 3.36 -13.81
CA THR A 16 -13.72 3.31 -15.02
C THR A 16 -12.25 3.56 -14.67
N THR A 17 -11.39 2.60 -14.96
CA THR A 17 -9.95 2.66 -14.74
C THR A 17 -9.23 2.37 -16.05
N PRO A 18 -8.40 3.27 -16.60
CA PRO A 18 -7.59 2.94 -17.77
C PRO A 18 -6.54 1.88 -17.40
N THR A 19 -6.18 1.05 -18.36
CA THR A 19 -5.09 0.07 -18.24
C THR A 19 -4.27 0.08 -19.51
N TYR A 20 -2.97 -0.21 -19.39
CA TYR A 20 -2.05 -0.22 -20.53
C TYR A 20 -2.39 -1.30 -21.58
N ASP A 21 -3.14 -2.33 -21.20
CA ASP A 21 -3.68 -3.36 -22.11
C ASP A 21 -5.04 -2.97 -22.73
N GLY A 22 -5.64 -1.85 -22.29
CA GLY A 22 -6.88 -1.29 -22.81
C GLY A 22 -8.16 -1.97 -22.34
N SER A 23 -8.09 -3.01 -21.50
CA SER A 23 -9.28 -3.73 -21.00
C SER A 23 -10.07 -2.96 -19.95
N GLY A 24 -9.40 -2.09 -19.19
CA GLY A 24 -9.97 -1.44 -18.01
C GLY A 24 -10.29 -2.40 -16.86
N GLN A 25 -9.74 -3.62 -16.88
CA GLN A 25 -9.94 -4.61 -15.84
C GLN A 25 -8.76 -4.63 -14.87
N VAL A 26 -9.01 -4.33 -13.60
CA VAL A 26 -7.97 -4.17 -12.58
C VAL A 26 -8.35 -4.83 -11.26
N VAL A 27 -7.33 -5.16 -10.48
CA VAL A 27 -7.43 -5.68 -9.11
C VAL A 27 -6.42 -4.97 -8.20
N HIS A 28 -6.43 -5.37 -6.92
CA HIS A 28 -5.46 -4.96 -5.90
C HIS A 28 -5.30 -3.44 -5.72
N PRO A 29 -6.38 -2.67 -5.47
CA PRO A 29 -6.24 -1.26 -5.13
C PRO A 29 -5.44 -1.09 -3.83
N ASP A 30 -4.54 -0.12 -3.84
CA ASP A 30 -3.87 0.42 -2.65
C ASP A 30 -3.69 1.93 -2.79
N ILE A 31 -4.25 2.70 -1.85
CA ILE A 31 -4.59 4.11 -2.07
C ILE A 31 -3.91 5.01 -1.04
N LEU A 32 -3.32 6.10 -1.55
CA LEU A 32 -2.92 7.24 -0.74
C LEU A 32 -3.71 8.48 -1.16
N ARG A 33 -4.11 9.29 -0.17
CA ARG A 33 -4.67 10.63 -0.38
C ARG A 33 -3.76 11.70 0.20
N PHE A 34 -3.61 12.80 -0.51
CA PHE A 34 -2.82 13.96 -0.10
C PHE A 34 -3.73 15.17 0.09
N ASP A 35 -3.79 15.65 1.35
CA ASP A 35 -4.47 16.90 1.72
C ASP A 35 -3.48 18.08 1.76
N VAL A 36 -2.32 17.90 1.13
CA VAL A 36 -1.21 18.87 1.05
C VAL A 36 -0.86 19.11 -0.41
N GLU A 37 -0.74 20.37 -0.81
CA GLU A 37 -0.35 20.72 -2.17
C GLU A 37 1.13 20.45 -2.45
N GLY A 38 1.47 20.22 -3.72
CA GLY A 38 2.85 20.16 -4.19
C GLY A 38 3.53 18.79 -4.09
N ILE A 39 2.85 17.78 -3.52
CA ILE A 39 3.35 16.39 -3.53
C ILE A 39 2.91 15.66 -4.80
N LEU A 40 1.60 15.70 -5.10
CA LEU A 40 1.06 15.21 -6.36
C LEU A 40 0.93 16.38 -7.37
N PRO A 41 1.06 16.12 -8.68
CA PRO A 41 0.76 17.14 -9.69
C PRO A 41 -0.71 17.56 -9.61
N LYS A 42 -0.99 18.85 -9.77
CA LYS A 42 -2.39 19.32 -9.87
C LYS A 42 -3.03 18.71 -11.13
N PRO A 43 -4.31 18.27 -11.08
CA PRO A 43 -5.29 18.49 -10.01
C PRO A 43 -5.38 17.36 -8.97
N TYR A 44 -4.46 16.41 -8.95
CA TYR A 44 -4.61 15.16 -8.22
C TYR A 44 -4.50 15.31 -6.70
N LYS A 45 -5.33 14.53 -6.01
CA LYS A 45 -5.31 14.34 -4.55
C LYS A 45 -5.12 12.89 -4.17
N TYR A 46 -5.41 11.97 -5.08
CA TYR A 46 -5.32 10.55 -4.88
C TYR A 46 -4.32 9.97 -5.86
N ILE A 47 -3.61 8.95 -5.39
CA ILE A 47 -2.79 8.06 -6.17
C ILE A 47 -3.13 6.64 -5.72
N MET A 48 -3.17 5.71 -6.66
CA MET A 48 -3.55 4.33 -6.40
C MET A 48 -2.63 3.40 -7.15
N GLY A 49 -2.04 2.44 -6.42
CA GLY A 49 -1.43 1.27 -7.02
C GLY A 49 -2.51 0.24 -7.37
N ILE A 50 -2.41 -0.35 -8.57
CA ILE A 50 -3.27 -1.46 -9.03
C ILE A 50 -2.45 -2.42 -9.91
N THR A 51 -3.05 -3.55 -10.26
CA THR A 51 -2.57 -4.46 -11.31
C THR A 51 -3.70 -4.77 -12.29
N PRO A 52 -3.49 -4.64 -13.61
CA PRO A 52 -4.48 -5.11 -14.59
C PRO A 52 -4.62 -6.63 -14.55
N TYR A 53 -5.85 -7.14 -14.69
CA TYR A 53 -6.10 -8.58 -14.61
C TYR A 53 -7.25 -9.03 -15.53
N PRO A 54 -7.19 -8.70 -16.84
CA PRO A 54 -8.26 -9.01 -17.79
C PRO A 54 -8.55 -10.50 -17.85
N GLY A 55 -9.78 -10.89 -17.54
CA GLY A 55 -10.19 -12.29 -17.56
C GLY A 55 -9.45 -13.19 -16.56
N GLY A 56 -8.74 -12.62 -15.59
CA GLY A 56 -7.86 -13.37 -14.68
C GLY A 56 -6.51 -13.79 -15.26
N ASN A 57 -5.99 -13.04 -16.25
CA ASN A 57 -4.72 -13.34 -16.92
C ASN A 57 -3.52 -12.63 -16.25
N ASP A 58 -2.66 -13.41 -15.60
CA ASP A 58 -1.50 -12.95 -14.82
C ASP A 58 -0.34 -12.40 -15.68
N VAL A 59 -0.39 -12.55 -17.01
CA VAL A 59 0.53 -11.88 -17.94
C VAL A 59 0.44 -10.35 -17.80
N TYR A 60 -0.76 -9.84 -17.51
CA TYR A 60 -1.03 -8.42 -17.42
C TYR A 60 -0.96 -7.86 -15.99
N GLU A 61 -0.74 -8.73 -15.00
CA GLU A 61 -0.76 -8.39 -13.56
C GLU A 61 0.50 -7.65 -13.12
N ASN A 62 0.80 -6.56 -13.81
CA ASN A 62 2.00 -5.78 -13.65
C ASN A 62 1.67 -4.48 -12.91
N PRO A 63 2.49 -4.08 -11.92
CA PRO A 63 2.19 -2.96 -11.05
C PRO A 63 1.99 -1.69 -11.88
N MET A 64 0.89 -1.00 -11.63
CA MET A 64 0.50 0.22 -12.33
C MET A 64 0.06 1.26 -11.31
N ILE A 65 0.12 2.55 -11.67
CA ILE A 65 -0.37 3.65 -10.87
C ILE A 65 -1.41 4.45 -11.64
N LEU A 66 -2.45 4.87 -10.93
CA LEU A 66 -3.48 5.79 -11.40
C LEU A 66 -3.58 6.99 -10.46
N PHE A 67 -4.03 8.12 -10.99
CA PHE A 67 -4.25 9.35 -10.27
C PHE A 67 -5.72 9.77 -10.32
N SER A 68 -6.18 10.45 -9.27
CA SER A 68 -7.53 11.01 -9.24
C SER A 68 -7.60 12.31 -8.43
N SER A 69 -8.50 13.20 -8.83
CA SER A 69 -8.80 14.43 -8.08
C SER A 69 -9.89 14.23 -7.03
N ASP A 70 -10.75 13.21 -7.20
CA ASP A 70 -11.94 12.96 -6.40
C ASP A 70 -12.07 11.52 -5.86
N GLY A 71 -11.17 10.63 -6.26
CA GLY A 71 -11.16 9.20 -5.91
C GLY A 71 -12.18 8.37 -6.69
N LYS A 72 -12.84 8.93 -7.72
CA LYS A 72 -13.86 8.26 -8.54
C LYS A 72 -13.43 8.12 -9.98
N ILE A 73 -12.92 9.22 -10.56
CA ILE A 73 -12.44 9.26 -11.93
C ILE A 73 -10.91 9.09 -11.89
N TRP A 74 -10.40 8.04 -12.52
CA TRP A 74 -8.99 7.68 -12.48
C TRP A 74 -8.35 7.81 -13.86
N GLU A 75 -7.11 8.29 -13.90
CA GLU A 75 -6.33 8.47 -15.13
C GLU A 75 -4.84 8.14 -14.93
N GLU A 76 -4.11 7.90 -16.02
CA GLU A 76 -2.71 7.43 -15.98
C GLU A 76 -1.69 8.51 -15.54
N GLY A 77 -2.11 9.78 -15.45
CA GLY A 77 -1.27 10.89 -15.01
C GLY A 77 -0.48 11.57 -16.13
N PRO A 78 0.46 12.48 -15.80
CA PRO A 78 0.93 13.51 -16.73
C PRO A 78 2.19 13.21 -17.61
N ALA A 79 2.81 12.03 -17.63
CA ALA A 79 4.06 11.79 -18.40
C ALA A 79 4.38 10.31 -18.78
N GLU A 80 5.28 10.12 -19.76
CA GLU A 80 5.77 8.83 -20.29
C GLU A 80 7.24 8.50 -19.88
N PRO A 81 7.65 7.21 -19.88
CA PRO A 81 6.80 6.02 -20.03
C PRO A 81 6.34 5.54 -18.65
N TYR A 82 5.04 5.53 -18.39
CA TYR A 82 4.50 4.94 -17.16
C TYR A 82 3.27 4.07 -17.42
N ASN A 83 3.23 3.00 -16.63
CA ASN A 83 2.39 1.82 -16.73
C ASN A 83 2.77 0.84 -17.88
N PRO A 84 3.10 -0.41 -17.54
CA PRO A 84 3.36 -0.89 -16.18
C PRO A 84 4.65 -0.30 -15.58
N ILE A 85 4.69 -0.13 -14.27
CA ILE A 85 5.88 0.28 -13.50
C ILE A 85 7.01 -0.76 -13.62
N ASP A 86 6.66 -2.03 -13.73
CA ASP A 86 7.58 -3.13 -14.05
C ASP A 86 6.91 -4.06 -15.07
N PRO A 87 7.57 -4.41 -16.19
CA PRO A 87 6.92 -5.17 -17.25
C PRO A 87 6.67 -6.64 -16.84
N TYR A 88 5.89 -7.33 -17.69
CA TYR A 88 5.66 -8.77 -17.59
C TYR A 88 6.99 -9.52 -17.44
N PRO A 89 7.19 -10.32 -16.36
CA PRO A 89 8.46 -10.97 -16.09
C PRO A 89 8.77 -12.18 -16.98
N GLY A 90 7.84 -12.57 -17.86
CA GLY A 90 7.97 -13.71 -18.78
C GLY A 90 7.26 -14.98 -18.28
N SER A 91 7.20 -15.99 -19.16
CA SER A 91 6.47 -17.24 -18.91
C SER A 91 6.87 -17.93 -17.61
N GLY A 92 5.88 -18.44 -16.87
CA GLY A 92 6.08 -19.11 -15.57
C GLY A 92 6.33 -18.15 -14.40
N LYS A 93 6.20 -16.84 -14.66
CA LYS A 93 6.37 -15.78 -13.68
C LYS A 93 5.20 -14.80 -13.74
N HIS A 94 4.89 -14.17 -12.62
CA HIS A 94 3.96 -13.03 -12.58
C HIS A 94 4.40 -12.02 -11.51
N ASN A 95 3.94 -10.79 -11.69
CA ASN A 95 3.90 -9.78 -10.64
C ASN A 95 2.47 -9.81 -10.02
N ALA A 96 2.28 -9.25 -8.83
CA ALA A 96 0.96 -9.10 -8.18
C ALA A 96 1.05 -8.17 -6.97
N ASP A 97 -0.08 -7.95 -6.29
CA ASP A 97 -0.15 -7.49 -4.89
C ASP A 97 0.62 -6.17 -4.59
N PRO A 98 0.35 -5.09 -5.34
CA PRO A 98 0.94 -3.79 -5.09
C PRO A 98 0.64 -3.25 -3.68
N ASN A 99 1.64 -2.56 -3.11
CA ASN A 99 1.57 -1.78 -1.87
C ASN A 99 2.37 -0.47 -2.07
N LEU A 100 1.70 0.67 -1.97
CA LEU A 100 2.17 2.02 -2.22
C LEU A 100 2.25 2.81 -0.91
N ILE A 101 3.47 3.26 -0.59
CA ILE A 101 3.78 3.94 0.66
C ILE A 101 4.37 5.30 0.35
N TYR A 102 3.98 6.34 1.09
CA TYR A 102 4.68 7.61 1.07
C TYR A 102 5.55 7.75 2.31
N PHE A 103 6.88 7.72 2.12
CA PHE A 103 7.85 7.72 3.19
C PHE A 103 9.04 8.62 2.83
N ASN A 104 9.44 9.47 3.79
CA ASN A 104 10.61 10.36 3.66
C ASN A 104 10.59 11.26 2.41
N GLY A 105 9.41 11.73 1.99
CA GLY A 105 9.27 12.58 0.80
C GLY A 105 9.25 11.85 -0.53
N GLU A 106 9.25 10.52 -0.51
CA GLU A 106 9.24 9.69 -1.72
C GLU A 106 8.08 8.68 -1.66
N PHE A 107 7.63 8.27 -2.84
CA PHE A 107 6.75 7.14 -3.05
C PHE A 107 7.57 5.87 -3.15
N TRP A 108 7.20 4.88 -2.35
CA TRP A 108 7.83 3.56 -2.29
C TRP A 108 6.78 2.57 -2.73
N TYR A 109 6.99 1.96 -3.89
CA TYR A 109 6.02 1.05 -4.48
C TYR A 109 6.56 -0.37 -4.47
N TYR A 110 5.97 -1.18 -3.59
CA TYR A 110 6.27 -2.59 -3.44
C TYR A 110 5.28 -3.42 -4.25
N TRP A 111 5.73 -4.57 -4.74
CA TRP A 111 4.84 -5.57 -5.34
C TRP A 111 5.45 -6.97 -5.22
N TYR A 112 4.59 -7.97 -5.26
CA TYR A 112 4.97 -9.37 -5.24
C TYR A 112 5.48 -9.80 -6.62
N TYR A 113 6.55 -10.58 -6.64
CA TYR A 113 7.02 -11.32 -7.80
C TYR A 113 7.03 -12.80 -7.47
N ARG A 114 6.56 -13.61 -8.41
CA ARG A 114 6.58 -15.07 -8.30
C ARG A 114 7.18 -15.71 -9.53
N GLU A 115 7.98 -16.74 -9.31
CA GLU A 115 8.47 -17.68 -10.32
C GLU A 115 8.13 -19.10 -9.87
N ILE A 116 7.23 -19.75 -10.61
CA ILE A 116 6.63 -21.02 -10.22
C ILE A 116 7.70 -22.08 -9.99
N GLY A 117 7.72 -22.67 -8.79
CA GLY A 117 8.68 -23.72 -8.43
C GLY A 117 10.11 -23.25 -8.16
N VAL A 118 10.38 -21.94 -8.24
CA VAL A 118 11.74 -21.37 -8.07
C VAL A 118 11.81 -20.44 -6.86
N THR A 119 11.13 -19.30 -6.91
CA THR A 119 11.25 -18.26 -5.88
C THR A 119 10.07 -17.30 -5.90
N SER A 120 9.87 -16.55 -4.83
CA SER A 120 8.90 -15.45 -4.79
C SER A 120 9.36 -14.41 -3.78
N TYR A 121 9.30 -13.13 -4.11
CA TYR A 121 9.83 -12.05 -3.27
C TYR A 121 9.15 -10.72 -3.55
N TYR A 122 9.34 -9.74 -2.66
CA TYR A 122 8.87 -8.38 -2.90
C TYR A 122 9.93 -7.54 -3.60
N LYS A 123 9.51 -6.91 -4.69
CA LYS A 123 10.24 -5.88 -5.42
C LYS A 123 9.87 -4.50 -4.87
N LEU A 124 10.74 -3.52 -5.07
CA LEU A 124 10.50 -2.12 -4.71
C LEU A 124 11.07 -1.21 -5.79
N LYS A 125 10.31 -0.20 -6.19
CA LYS A 125 10.81 0.99 -6.87
C LYS A 125 10.42 2.22 -6.07
N LYS A 126 11.26 3.26 -6.16
CA LYS A 126 11.03 4.54 -5.49
C LYS A 126 10.81 5.64 -6.52
N SER A 127 10.02 6.63 -6.16
CA SER A 127 9.72 7.78 -7.00
C SER A 127 9.61 9.06 -6.15
N PRO A 128 10.23 10.18 -6.56
CA PRO A 128 10.09 11.44 -5.83
C PRO A 128 8.72 12.11 -6.04
N ASN A 129 7.94 11.67 -7.03
CA ASN A 129 6.71 12.38 -7.46
C ASN A 129 5.53 11.44 -7.76
N GLY A 130 5.70 10.12 -7.55
CA GLY A 130 4.63 9.12 -7.66
C GLY A 130 4.39 8.61 -9.08
N TYR A 131 5.03 9.20 -10.10
CA TYR A 131 5.01 8.70 -11.47
C TYR A 131 6.42 8.46 -12.01
N GLN A 132 7.45 9.11 -11.48
CA GLN A 132 8.91 9.03 -11.70
C GLN A 132 9.68 7.82 -11.13
N PHE A 133 9.42 6.55 -11.47
CA PHE A 133 10.09 5.42 -10.80
C PHE A 133 11.53 5.16 -11.28
N GLY A 134 12.44 5.11 -10.31
CA GLY A 134 13.84 4.75 -10.53
C GLY A 134 14.10 3.25 -10.64
N ASP A 135 15.34 2.87 -10.38
CA ASP A 135 15.81 1.50 -10.51
C ASP A 135 15.14 0.52 -9.54
N LEU A 136 15.04 -0.73 -9.99
CA LEU A 136 14.49 -1.82 -9.21
C LEU A 136 15.42 -2.19 -8.04
N VAL A 137 14.84 -2.20 -6.84
CA VAL A 137 15.45 -2.76 -5.63
C VAL A 137 14.75 -4.08 -5.31
N LYS A 138 15.52 -5.15 -5.06
CA LYS A 138 14.98 -6.35 -4.43
C LYS A 138 14.78 -6.03 -2.96
N ALA A 139 13.53 -5.83 -2.56
CA ALA A 139 13.23 -5.25 -1.27
C ALA A 139 13.48 -6.26 -0.16
N PHE A 140 12.81 -7.40 -0.21
CA PHE A 140 13.00 -8.45 0.78
C PHE A 140 12.42 -9.79 0.31
N TYR A 141 13.05 -10.84 0.83
CA TYR A 141 12.71 -12.24 0.63
C TYR A 141 13.16 -13.02 1.86
N ARG A 142 12.50 -14.14 2.17
CA ARG A 142 13.11 -15.19 2.98
C ARG A 142 13.06 -16.54 2.25
N LYS A 143 14.24 -17.13 2.07
CA LYS A 143 14.56 -18.35 1.30
C LYS A 143 13.94 -19.64 1.81
N ASP A 144 13.29 -19.57 2.96
CA ASP A 144 13.08 -20.75 3.78
C ASP A 144 11.66 -21.33 3.67
N ASP A 145 10.82 -20.84 2.76
CA ASP A 145 9.44 -21.32 2.69
C ASP A 145 8.93 -21.47 1.25
N VAL A 146 8.73 -22.72 0.84
CA VAL A 146 8.24 -23.16 -0.48
C VAL A 146 6.73 -22.87 -0.62
N TYR A 147 6.06 -22.41 0.44
CA TYR A 147 4.63 -22.14 0.46
C TYR A 147 4.32 -20.91 1.31
N GLN A 148 4.52 -19.71 0.75
CA GLN A 148 4.07 -18.47 1.39
C GLN A 148 2.63 -18.16 1.00
N PRO A 149 1.83 -17.56 1.89
CA PRO A 149 0.52 -17.05 1.52
C PRO A 149 0.68 -16.00 0.41
N PRO A 150 -0.32 -15.87 -0.48
CA PRO A 150 -0.18 -15.14 -1.73
C PRO A 150 0.20 -13.67 -1.54
N HIS A 151 -0.28 -13.05 -0.45
CA HIS A 151 -0.19 -11.62 -0.21
C HIS A 151 0.48 -11.24 1.11
N ALA A 152 1.24 -10.14 1.08
CA ALA A 152 1.72 -9.41 2.22
C ALA A 152 1.16 -7.99 2.20
N GLU A 153 0.64 -7.54 3.33
CA GLU A 153 0.33 -6.13 3.52
C GLU A 153 1.57 -5.40 4.04
N ILE A 154 1.88 -4.24 3.49
CA ILE A 154 3.04 -3.42 3.87
C ILE A 154 2.58 -1.99 4.09
N LEU A 155 2.84 -1.43 5.27
CA LEU A 155 2.60 -0.01 5.54
C LEU A 155 3.76 0.61 6.31
N TYR A 156 3.91 1.93 6.18
CA TYR A 156 4.70 2.71 7.12
C TYR A 156 3.78 3.28 8.20
N ASP A 157 4.08 2.98 9.47
CA ASP A 157 3.38 3.54 10.61
C ASP A 157 4.13 4.79 11.11
N PRO A 158 3.62 6.01 10.87
CA PRO A 158 4.29 7.23 11.29
C PRO A 158 4.20 7.49 12.81
N LEU A 159 3.27 6.83 13.52
CA LEU A 159 3.19 6.93 14.99
C LEU A 159 4.29 6.09 15.64
N ASP A 160 4.51 4.90 15.11
CA ASP A 160 5.54 3.97 15.60
C ASP A 160 6.91 4.18 14.93
N LYS A 161 6.97 5.00 13.87
CA LYS A 161 8.14 5.32 13.04
C LYS A 161 8.84 4.09 12.46
N LYS A 162 8.05 3.13 11.98
CA LYS A 162 8.56 1.90 11.37
C LYS A 162 7.65 1.41 10.26
N PHE A 163 8.26 0.74 9.29
CA PHE A 163 7.54 -0.13 8.38
C PHE A 163 7.09 -1.38 9.13
N LYS A 164 5.90 -1.85 8.78
CA LYS A 164 5.28 -3.04 9.30
C LYS A 164 4.76 -3.86 8.14
N THR A 165 4.77 -5.17 8.31
CA THR A 165 4.26 -6.04 7.28
C THR A 165 3.71 -7.33 7.87
N TRP A 166 2.67 -7.85 7.22
CA TRP A 166 1.92 -9.01 7.66
C TRP A 166 1.64 -9.96 6.51
N TRP A 167 1.86 -11.26 6.76
CA TRP A 167 1.46 -12.37 5.89
C TRP A 167 0.37 -13.13 6.61
N PHE A 168 -0.74 -13.35 5.93
CA PHE A 168 -1.93 -13.94 6.52
C PHE A 168 -2.14 -15.37 6.03
N GLY A 169 -2.28 -16.28 6.97
CA GLY A 169 -2.77 -17.64 6.78
C GLY A 169 -3.49 -18.09 8.06
N SER A 170 -3.39 -19.36 8.43
CA SER A 170 -3.82 -19.81 9.77
C SER A 170 -3.01 -19.20 10.92
N THR A 171 -1.87 -18.58 10.59
CA THR A 171 -1.05 -17.75 11.48
C THR A 171 -0.77 -16.44 10.77
N ILE A 172 -0.65 -15.35 11.55
CA ILE A 172 -0.03 -14.14 11.03
C ILE A 172 1.47 -14.27 11.20
N ARG A 173 2.21 -13.98 10.14
CA ARG A 173 3.66 -13.70 10.25
C ARG A 173 3.85 -12.21 10.13
N TYR A 174 4.56 -11.64 11.08
CA TYR A 174 4.77 -10.20 11.21
C TYR A 174 6.25 -9.87 11.22
N SER A 175 6.63 -8.77 10.57
CA SER A 175 7.98 -8.20 10.65
C SER A 175 7.93 -6.68 10.65
N GLU A 176 8.99 -6.08 11.18
CA GLU A 176 9.19 -4.64 11.25
C GLU A 176 10.46 -4.26 10.49
N SER A 177 10.50 -3.04 9.98
CA SER A 177 11.71 -2.44 9.42
C SER A 177 11.77 -0.96 9.75
N LYS A 178 12.98 -0.43 9.96
CA LYS A 178 13.20 1.01 10.13
C LYS A 178 13.38 1.75 8.80
N ASP A 179 13.75 1.02 7.75
CA ASP A 179 14.18 1.57 6.47
C ASP A 179 13.44 0.94 5.27
N GLY A 180 12.48 0.05 5.51
CA GLY A 180 11.68 -0.64 4.50
C GLY A 180 12.46 -1.67 3.66
N LEU A 181 13.73 -1.92 3.97
CA LEU A 181 14.63 -2.81 3.23
C LEU A 181 15.17 -3.92 4.13
N ASN A 182 15.59 -3.57 5.35
CA ASN A 182 16.13 -4.49 6.33
C ASN A 182 15.04 -4.81 7.35
N TRP A 183 14.54 -6.04 7.29
CA TRP A 183 13.40 -6.51 8.09
C TRP A 183 13.86 -7.40 9.24
N THR A 184 13.18 -7.30 10.38
CA THR A 184 13.43 -8.16 11.54
C THR A 184 13.01 -9.62 11.24
N PRO A 185 13.52 -10.61 11.99
CA PRO A 185 12.98 -11.96 11.92
C PRO A 185 11.46 -11.99 12.17
N TRP A 186 10.78 -12.91 11.50
CA TRP A 186 9.33 -13.11 11.64
C TRP A 186 8.94 -13.43 13.08
N ILE A 187 7.87 -12.81 13.53
CA ILE A 187 7.10 -13.25 14.68
C ILE A 187 5.82 -13.89 14.13
N SER A 188 5.54 -15.12 14.55
CA SER A 188 4.29 -15.80 14.22
C SER A 188 3.31 -15.73 15.37
N ARG A 189 2.04 -15.40 15.08
CA ARG A 189 0.94 -15.43 16.05
C ARG A 189 -0.25 -16.21 15.46
N PRO A 190 -1.03 -16.92 16.28
CA PRO A 190 -2.30 -17.48 15.82
C PRO A 190 -3.18 -16.37 15.25
N PHE A 191 -3.84 -16.63 14.11
CA PHE A 191 -4.82 -15.72 13.56
C PHE A 191 -6.24 -16.23 13.86
N PRO A 192 -7.19 -15.37 14.29
CA PRO A 192 -8.57 -15.79 14.42
C PRO A 192 -9.17 -16.03 13.02
N MET A 193 -9.25 -17.28 12.58
CA MET A 193 -9.85 -17.63 11.29
C MET A 193 -11.37 -17.39 11.29
N PRO A 194 -11.96 -16.87 10.19
CA PRO A 194 -13.40 -16.82 10.05
C PRO A 194 -14.05 -18.22 10.15
N PRO A 195 -15.29 -18.33 10.66
CA PRO A 195 -15.96 -19.62 10.77
C PRO A 195 -16.06 -20.32 9.42
N GLY A 196 -15.66 -21.60 9.37
CA GLY A 196 -15.70 -22.41 8.15
C GLY A 196 -14.65 -22.03 7.10
N VAL A 197 -13.73 -21.12 7.39
CA VAL A 197 -12.65 -20.72 6.48
C VAL A 197 -11.35 -21.40 6.89
N SER A 198 -10.71 -22.11 5.96
CA SER A 198 -9.43 -22.81 6.18
C SER A 198 -8.22 -22.15 5.52
N SER A 199 -8.44 -21.20 4.61
CA SER A 199 -7.37 -20.42 3.96
C SER A 199 -7.76 -18.96 3.85
N LEU A 200 -6.81 -18.06 4.08
CA LEU A 200 -6.95 -16.63 3.82
C LEU A 200 -6.29 -16.30 2.50
N TYR A 201 -6.68 -15.18 1.90
CA TYR A 201 -6.20 -14.82 0.57
C TYR A 201 -5.55 -13.44 0.55
N HIS A 202 -6.34 -12.37 0.53
CA HIS A 202 -5.89 -10.98 0.59
C HIS A 202 -6.39 -10.27 1.84
N CYS A 203 -5.75 -9.16 2.15
CA CYS A 203 -6.14 -8.25 3.21
C CYS A 203 -5.78 -6.82 2.84
N SER A 204 -6.30 -5.86 3.60
CA SER A 204 -5.73 -4.50 3.69
C SER A 204 -5.73 -4.09 5.15
N VAL A 205 -4.65 -3.43 5.59
CA VAL A 205 -4.49 -2.92 6.95
C VAL A 205 -4.25 -1.42 6.89
N ILE A 206 -5.07 -0.67 7.62
CA ILE A 206 -4.85 0.76 7.82
C ILE A 206 -4.52 1.08 9.27
N ARG A 207 -3.67 2.09 9.46
CA ARG A 207 -3.41 2.72 10.75
C ARG A 207 -4.31 3.94 10.92
N LEU A 208 -4.94 4.09 12.09
CA LEU A 208 -5.75 5.26 12.43
C LEU A 208 -4.97 6.26 13.31
N SER A 209 -5.36 7.53 13.27
CA SER A 209 -4.74 8.62 14.03
C SER A 209 -4.88 8.50 15.54
N ASN A 210 -5.82 7.70 16.03
CA ASN A 210 -5.97 7.35 17.45
C ASN A 210 -5.13 6.14 17.88
N GLY A 211 -4.29 5.60 17.00
CA GLY A 211 -3.42 4.47 17.33
C GLY A 211 -4.09 3.10 17.30
N LYS A 212 -5.23 2.94 16.63
CA LYS A 212 -5.78 1.61 16.26
C LYS A 212 -5.36 1.18 14.85
N TYR A 213 -5.37 -0.12 14.59
CA TYR A 213 -5.32 -0.71 13.26
C TYR A 213 -6.68 -1.31 12.92
N TRP A 214 -7.10 -1.13 11.66
CA TRP A 214 -8.26 -1.81 11.09
C TRP A 214 -7.82 -2.67 9.92
N MET A 215 -8.51 -3.79 9.74
CA MET A 215 -8.25 -4.72 8.66
C MET A 215 -9.55 -5.12 7.96
N PHE A 216 -9.50 -5.15 6.63
CA PHE A 216 -10.39 -5.98 5.84
C PHE A 216 -9.67 -7.26 5.42
N GLN A 217 -10.31 -8.40 5.68
CA GLN A 217 -9.78 -9.73 5.38
C GLN A 217 -10.75 -10.45 4.44
N ASP A 218 -10.24 -11.05 3.36
CA ASP A 218 -11.00 -11.97 2.51
C ASP A 218 -10.42 -13.40 2.55
N SER A 219 -11.10 -14.34 1.89
CA SER A 219 -10.61 -15.70 1.72
C SER A 219 -11.04 -16.32 0.40
N GLU A 220 -10.26 -17.29 -0.09
CA GLU A 220 -10.55 -18.02 -1.34
C GLU A 220 -11.92 -18.69 -1.34
N GLN A 221 -12.35 -19.16 -0.18
CA GLN A 221 -13.61 -19.89 0.02
C GLN A 221 -14.79 -18.96 0.24
N ASN A 222 -14.53 -17.70 0.57
CA ASN A 222 -15.54 -16.78 1.05
C ASN A 222 -15.42 -15.46 0.29
N GLN A 223 -16.30 -15.29 -0.68
CA GLN A 223 -16.32 -14.22 -1.68
C GLN A 223 -16.64 -12.82 -1.11
N GLY A 224 -16.32 -12.51 0.14
CA GLY A 224 -16.65 -11.25 0.82
C GLY A 224 -15.59 -10.80 1.81
N LYS A 225 -15.88 -9.69 2.51
CA LYS A 225 -14.97 -9.03 3.44
C LYS A 225 -15.39 -9.20 4.88
N TRP A 226 -14.44 -9.59 5.72
CA TRP A 226 -14.55 -9.55 7.17
C TRP A 226 -13.80 -8.35 7.73
N PHE A 227 -14.18 -7.92 8.93
CA PHE A 227 -13.54 -6.81 9.63
C PHE A 227 -12.87 -7.26 10.92
N LEU A 228 -11.69 -6.70 11.17
CA LEU A 228 -10.96 -6.87 12.42
C LEU A 228 -10.37 -5.53 12.86
N ASP A 229 -10.22 -5.34 14.16
CA ASP A 229 -9.45 -4.24 14.74
C ASP A 229 -8.32 -4.75 15.63
N SER A 230 -7.33 -3.89 15.88
CA SER A 230 -6.22 -4.19 16.77
C SER A 230 -5.65 -2.91 17.37
N ASP A 231 -5.23 -2.96 18.64
CA ASP A 231 -4.53 -1.84 19.29
C ASP A 231 -3.02 -1.83 18.97
N ASN A 232 -2.45 -2.98 18.59
CA ASN A 232 -1.00 -3.15 18.41
C ASN A 232 -0.60 -3.72 17.03
N GLY A 233 -1.57 -4.15 16.22
CA GLY A 233 -1.36 -4.75 14.90
C GLY A 233 -0.93 -6.21 14.96
N LEU A 234 -0.91 -6.85 16.13
CA LEU A 234 -0.53 -8.25 16.32
C LEU A 234 -1.68 -9.09 16.86
N ASP A 235 -2.40 -8.54 17.85
CA ASP A 235 -3.54 -9.17 18.48
C ASP A 235 -4.82 -8.58 17.86
N TRP A 236 -5.50 -9.37 17.04
CA TRP A 236 -6.65 -8.91 16.25
C TRP A 236 -7.96 -9.37 16.88
N ASN A 237 -8.89 -8.44 17.06
CA ASN A 237 -10.26 -8.72 17.49
C ASN A 237 -11.14 -8.94 16.26
N PRO A 238 -11.68 -10.14 16.05
CA PRO A 238 -12.48 -10.46 14.88
C PRO A 238 -13.96 -10.11 15.04
N TYR A 239 -14.56 -9.58 13.97
CA TYR A 239 -15.99 -9.33 13.87
C TYR A 239 -16.63 -10.23 12.81
N TYR A 240 -16.93 -11.47 13.20
CA TYR A 240 -17.37 -12.54 12.29
C TYR A 240 -18.84 -12.95 12.42
N ASP A 241 -19.69 -12.14 13.06
CA ASP A 241 -21.14 -12.40 13.05
C ASP A 241 -21.74 -12.22 11.64
N GLN A 242 -21.22 -11.24 10.90
CA GLN A 242 -21.56 -11.00 9.49
C GLN A 242 -20.40 -10.31 8.77
N LYS A 243 -20.38 -10.44 7.45
CA LYS A 243 -19.41 -9.76 6.58
C LYS A 243 -19.73 -8.26 6.51
N VAL A 244 -18.69 -7.45 6.33
CA VAL A 244 -18.86 -6.02 6.03
C VAL A 244 -19.22 -5.78 4.57
N LEU A 245 -18.84 -6.65 3.65
CA LEU A 245 -19.20 -6.58 2.23
C LEU A 245 -19.32 -8.00 1.67
N SER A 246 -20.34 -8.25 0.84
CA SER A 246 -20.56 -9.54 0.16
C SER A 246 -20.77 -9.32 -1.33
N PRO A 247 -20.67 -10.35 -2.19
CA PRO A 247 -21.03 -10.21 -3.59
C PRO A 247 -22.49 -9.79 -3.72
N SER A 248 -22.76 -8.96 -4.72
CA SER A 248 -24.14 -8.68 -5.11
C SER A 248 -24.81 -9.96 -5.62
N SER A 249 -26.14 -10.03 -5.60
CA SER A 249 -26.87 -11.15 -6.21
C SER A 249 -26.78 -11.14 -7.76
N ALA A 250 -26.53 -9.98 -8.36
CA ALA A 250 -26.35 -9.76 -9.79
C ALA A 250 -25.49 -8.51 -10.04
N GLY A 251 -24.99 -8.35 -11.26
CA GLY A 251 -24.20 -7.17 -11.66
C GLY A 251 -22.71 -7.45 -11.75
N TRP A 252 -21.91 -6.40 -11.61
CA TRP A 252 -20.47 -6.41 -11.92
C TRP A 252 -19.61 -7.03 -10.81
N ASP A 253 -20.13 -7.14 -9.58
CA ASP A 253 -19.44 -7.67 -8.41
C ASP A 253 -20.18 -8.89 -7.81
N ASN A 254 -20.92 -9.62 -8.65
CA ASN A 254 -21.75 -10.76 -8.23
C ASN A 254 -21.01 -12.11 -8.17
N GLY A 255 -19.72 -12.13 -8.51
CA GLY A 255 -18.88 -13.32 -8.46
C GLY A 255 -18.08 -13.37 -7.18
N THR A 256 -17.06 -12.51 -7.05
CA THR A 256 -16.25 -12.43 -5.84
C THR A 256 -15.89 -10.99 -5.47
N ILE A 257 -15.88 -10.69 -4.18
CA ILE A 257 -15.23 -9.49 -3.65
C ILE A 257 -13.78 -9.85 -3.31
N TYR A 258 -12.86 -9.07 -3.86
CA TYR A 258 -11.42 -9.33 -3.88
C TYR A 258 -10.69 -8.20 -3.16
N LYS A 259 -9.35 -8.11 -3.22
CA LYS A 259 -8.55 -7.12 -2.47
C LYS A 259 -9.15 -5.70 -2.53
N SER A 260 -9.10 -5.02 -1.40
CA SER A 260 -9.64 -3.68 -1.21
C SER A 260 -8.64 -2.82 -0.47
N ASP A 261 -8.83 -1.52 -0.50
CA ASP A 261 -8.21 -0.59 0.44
C ASP A 261 -9.23 0.46 0.91
N GLN A 262 -8.94 1.12 2.03
CA GLN A 262 -9.89 1.99 2.70
C GLN A 262 -9.28 3.29 3.21
N ILE A 263 -10.12 4.33 3.24
CA ILE A 263 -9.83 5.58 3.94
C ILE A 263 -10.91 5.80 4.99
N VAL A 264 -10.48 6.25 6.18
CA VAL A 264 -11.36 6.61 7.29
C VAL A 264 -11.19 8.09 7.59
N GLU A 265 -12.29 8.83 7.70
CA GLU A 265 -12.28 10.23 8.12
C GLU A 265 -13.69 10.69 8.47
N ASN A 266 -13.81 11.71 9.34
CA ASN A 266 -15.09 12.39 9.60
C ASN A 266 -16.24 11.46 10.04
N GLY A 267 -15.92 10.35 10.72
CA GLY A 267 -16.91 9.35 11.12
C GLY A 267 -17.33 8.38 10.02
N LYS A 268 -16.69 8.42 8.84
CA LYS A 268 -16.99 7.56 7.68
C LYS A 268 -15.82 6.67 7.32
N ILE A 269 -16.15 5.56 6.67
CA ILE A 269 -15.22 4.73 5.92
C ILE A 269 -15.58 4.77 4.43
N LYS A 270 -14.57 4.95 3.58
CA LYS A 270 -14.64 4.77 2.13
C LYS A 270 -13.79 3.55 1.78
N CYS A 271 -14.31 2.69 0.92
CA CYS A 271 -13.66 1.46 0.52
C CYS A 271 -13.62 1.38 -1.01
N TRP A 272 -12.43 1.26 -1.56
CA TRP A 272 -12.20 0.88 -2.94
C TRP A 272 -11.93 -0.61 -2.95
N TYR A 273 -12.83 -1.38 -3.55
CA TYR A 273 -12.73 -2.83 -3.57
C TYR A 273 -12.68 -3.33 -5.00
N SER A 274 -11.75 -4.24 -5.28
CA SER A 274 -11.81 -5.02 -6.50
C SER A 274 -12.87 -6.11 -6.37
N ALA A 275 -13.53 -6.43 -7.47
CA ALA A 275 -14.46 -7.54 -7.54
C ALA A 275 -14.51 -8.10 -8.97
N CYS A 276 -15.01 -9.33 -9.05
CA CYS A 276 -15.18 -10.05 -10.30
C CYS A 276 -16.65 -10.43 -10.44
N ASN A 277 -17.20 -10.28 -11.64
CA ASN A 277 -18.49 -10.88 -11.95
C ASN A 277 -18.35 -12.39 -12.26
N THR A 278 -19.47 -13.08 -12.45
CA THR A 278 -19.48 -14.51 -12.80
C THR A 278 -18.93 -14.84 -14.19
N SER A 279 -18.57 -13.84 -15.00
CA SER A 279 -17.99 -13.97 -16.34
C SER A 279 -16.49 -13.60 -16.39
N LEU A 280 -15.82 -13.53 -15.23
CA LEU A 280 -14.40 -13.19 -15.11
C LEU A 280 -14.03 -11.76 -15.52
N ASN A 281 -14.98 -10.82 -15.46
CA ASN A 281 -14.66 -9.39 -15.64
C ASN A 281 -14.34 -8.76 -14.29
N TRP A 282 -13.11 -8.24 -14.16
CA TRP A 282 -12.59 -7.62 -12.95
C TRP A 282 -12.69 -6.10 -13.01
N HIS A 283 -13.19 -5.47 -11.96
CA HIS A 283 -13.18 -4.01 -11.84
C HIS A 283 -13.07 -3.55 -10.38
N LEU A 284 -12.92 -2.25 -10.16
CA LEU A 284 -13.04 -1.63 -8.83
C LEU A 284 -14.43 -1.03 -8.63
N GLY A 285 -14.90 -1.02 -7.39
CA GLY A 285 -16.03 -0.23 -6.92
C GLY A 285 -15.60 0.71 -5.80
N LEU A 286 -16.32 1.82 -5.64
CA LEU A 286 -16.22 2.69 -4.47
C LEU A 286 -17.52 2.64 -3.69
N THR A 287 -17.41 2.28 -2.41
CA THR A 287 -18.52 2.30 -1.46
C THR A 287 -18.15 3.05 -0.18
N GLU A 288 -19.14 3.51 0.57
CA GLU A 288 -18.93 4.20 1.84
C GLU A 288 -20.02 3.86 2.86
N ALA A 289 -19.69 4.01 4.14
CA ALA A 289 -20.63 3.92 5.25
C ALA A 289 -20.24 4.88 6.38
N GLU A 290 -21.22 5.28 7.18
CA GLU A 290 -20.98 5.86 8.50
C GLU A 290 -20.46 4.77 9.44
N VAL A 291 -19.56 5.14 10.35
CA VAL A 291 -19.07 4.28 11.43
C VAL A 291 -19.59 4.81 12.77
N PRO A 292 -20.67 4.23 13.30
CA PRO A 292 -21.25 4.64 14.57
C PRO A 292 -20.21 4.69 15.69
N GLY A 293 -20.16 5.81 16.41
CA GLY A 293 -19.27 6.01 17.54
C GLY A 293 -17.81 6.34 17.19
N LEU A 294 -17.42 6.36 15.90
CA LEU A 294 -16.10 6.82 15.51
C LEU A 294 -16.00 8.35 15.69
N PRO A 295 -15.05 8.88 16.49
CA PRO A 295 -14.86 10.32 16.63
C PRO A 295 -14.49 10.97 15.29
N LYS A 296 -15.05 12.15 15.01
CA LYS A 296 -14.90 12.82 13.70
C LYS A 296 -13.47 13.27 13.40
N ASP A 297 -12.65 13.45 14.43
CA ASP A 297 -11.23 13.82 14.34
C ASP A 297 -10.31 12.61 14.12
N VAL A 298 -10.84 11.37 14.18
CA VAL A 298 -10.10 10.17 13.81
C VAL A 298 -10.08 10.01 12.28
N TYR A 299 -8.91 9.72 11.75
CA TYR A 299 -8.69 9.48 10.32
C TYR A 299 -7.61 8.41 10.08
N SER A 300 -7.62 7.78 8.92
CA SER A 300 -6.60 6.82 8.51
C SER A 300 -5.33 7.52 8.02
N LEU A 301 -4.17 6.94 8.31
CA LEU A 301 -2.87 7.56 8.07
C LEU A 301 -2.36 7.41 6.63
N ASN A 302 -3.10 6.70 5.77
CA ASN A 302 -2.99 6.81 4.32
C ASN A 302 -3.63 8.11 3.77
N ILE A 303 -4.18 8.97 4.64
CA ILE A 303 -4.41 10.40 4.37
C ILE A 303 -3.18 11.21 4.84
N ILE A 304 -2.39 11.69 3.89
CA ILE A 304 -1.20 12.51 4.12
C ILE A 304 -1.62 13.98 4.30
N LYS A 305 -1.73 14.41 5.56
CA LYS A 305 -2.16 15.78 5.94
C LYS A 305 -1.01 16.75 6.21
N LYS A 306 0.23 16.28 6.29
CA LYS A 306 1.41 17.12 6.53
C LYS A 306 2.50 16.75 5.54
N PRO A 307 3.23 17.72 4.96
CA PRO A 307 4.42 17.41 4.22
C PRO A 307 5.42 16.72 5.15
N PRO A 308 6.25 15.78 4.65
CA PRO A 308 7.29 15.18 5.46
C PRO A 308 8.19 16.29 5.98
N ALA A 309 8.65 16.17 7.23
CA ALA A 309 9.69 17.05 7.73
C ALA A 309 10.87 16.98 6.75
N PRO A 310 11.50 18.11 6.36
CA PRO A 310 12.70 18.06 5.55
C PRO A 310 13.69 17.10 6.24
N PRO A 311 14.45 16.29 5.48
CA PRO A 311 15.42 15.38 6.08
C PRO A 311 16.27 16.17 7.05
N THR A 312 16.22 15.82 8.33
CA THR A 312 17.13 16.39 9.30
C THR A 312 18.53 16.09 8.80
N ALA A 313 19.31 17.13 8.52
CA ALA A 313 20.73 16.96 8.20
C ALA A 313 21.31 16.01 9.26
N PRO A 314 22.08 14.99 8.86
CA PRO A 314 22.65 14.07 9.83
C PRO A 314 23.34 14.91 10.91
N GLU A 315 22.96 14.68 12.17
CA GLU A 315 23.70 15.22 13.29
C GLU A 315 25.14 14.72 13.11
N VAL A 316 26.06 15.63 12.80
CA VAL A 316 27.50 15.33 12.79
C VAL A 316 27.90 15.23 14.26
N THR A 317 27.58 14.10 14.89
CA THR A 317 27.85 13.85 16.32
C THR A 317 29.17 13.14 16.55
N ASP A 318 29.96 12.84 15.52
CA ASP A 318 31.31 12.33 15.74
C ASP A 318 32.27 12.65 14.58
N LEU A 319 33.12 13.67 14.78
CA LEU A 319 34.26 13.97 13.91
C LEU A 319 35.53 13.19 14.31
N THR A 320 35.43 12.20 15.20
CA THR A 320 36.59 11.53 15.79
C THR A 320 37.33 10.56 14.85
N TRP A 321 36.84 10.32 13.62
CA TRP A 321 37.50 9.43 12.65
C TRP A 321 38.21 10.14 11.48
N LEU A 322 38.33 11.47 11.49
CA LEU A 322 39.15 12.22 10.52
C LEU A 322 40.54 12.57 11.08
N THR A 323 41.23 11.59 11.65
CA THR A 323 42.68 11.66 11.93
C THR A 323 43.42 10.72 11.00
N GLY A 324 43.28 10.94 9.69
CA GLY A 324 43.92 10.04 8.74
C GLY A 324 43.80 10.44 7.28
N THR A 325 44.02 11.71 6.93
CA THR A 325 44.78 12.18 5.75
C THR A 325 44.54 13.67 5.52
N THR A 326 45.65 14.39 5.58
CA THR A 326 45.83 15.84 5.53
C THR A 326 45.73 16.35 4.09
N LEU A 327 44.74 17.20 3.78
CA LEU A 327 44.77 18.42 2.94
C LEU A 327 43.36 18.81 2.44
N SER A 328 42.50 17.84 2.13
CA SER A 328 41.25 18.07 1.39
C SER A 328 40.13 18.72 2.22
N VAL A 329 40.06 18.42 3.53
CA VAL A 329 39.00 18.92 4.42
C VAL A 329 39.22 20.39 4.80
N ILE A 330 40.47 20.84 4.92
CA ILE A 330 40.79 22.24 5.21
C ILE A 330 40.44 23.12 4.01
N ILE A 331 40.72 22.66 2.79
CA ILE A 331 40.39 23.39 1.56
C ILE A 331 38.86 23.55 1.42
N LEU A 332 38.09 22.50 1.71
CA LEU A 332 36.63 22.57 1.65
C LEU A 332 36.04 23.52 2.72
N ALA A 333 36.58 23.48 3.94
CA ALA A 333 36.15 24.37 5.02
C ALA A 333 36.50 25.85 4.73
N GLU A 334 37.66 26.13 4.12
CA GLU A 334 38.02 27.48 3.69
C GLU A 334 37.18 27.97 2.49
N PHE A 335 36.86 27.08 1.54
CA PHE A 335 35.99 27.40 0.40
C PHE A 335 34.57 27.76 0.86
N LEU A 336 34.00 27.00 1.80
CA LEU A 336 32.69 27.29 2.38
C LEU A 336 32.69 28.59 3.21
N ARG A 337 33.76 28.87 3.96
CA ARG A 337 33.91 30.14 4.68
C ARG A 337 34.07 31.34 3.75
N LYS A 338 34.65 31.15 2.55
CA LYS A 338 34.78 32.20 1.54
C LYS A 338 33.44 32.51 0.87
N LEU A 339 32.68 31.48 0.50
CA LEU A 339 31.31 31.62 -0.04
C LEU A 339 30.38 32.34 0.95
N HIS A 340 30.46 32.02 2.24
CA HIS A 340 29.64 32.68 3.26
C HIS A 340 30.00 34.17 3.45
N ARG A 341 31.29 34.54 3.30
CA ARG A 341 31.72 35.95 3.36
C ARG A 341 31.34 36.75 2.13
N GLU A 342 31.34 36.13 0.95
CA GLU A 342 30.92 36.79 -0.30
C GLU A 342 29.41 36.99 -0.37
N HIS A 343 28.62 36.10 0.22
CA HIS A 343 27.16 36.26 0.31
C HIS A 343 26.76 37.43 1.23
N LYS A 344 27.42 37.58 2.38
CA LYS A 344 27.21 38.71 3.32
C LYS A 344 27.69 40.07 2.82
N ARG A 345 28.43 40.14 1.70
CA ARG A 345 28.86 41.41 1.09
C ARG A 345 27.95 41.85 -0.06
N LYS A 346 26.99 41.01 -0.48
CA LYS A 346 26.03 41.28 -1.57
C LYS A 346 24.58 41.43 -1.11
N THR A 347 24.37 41.43 0.20
CA THR A 347 23.13 41.80 0.91
C THR A 347 23.50 42.88 1.91
#